data_AF-A0A2U4BN76-F1
#
_entry.id   AF-A0A2U4BN76-F1
#
_cell.length_a   1.000
_cell.length_b   1.000
_cell.length_c   1.000
_cell.angle_alpha   90.00
_cell.angle_beta   90.00
_cell.angle_gamma   90.00
#
_symmetry.space_group_name_H-M   'P 1'
#
loop_
_entity.id
_entity.type
_entity.pdbx_description
1 polymer ?
#
loop_
_entity_poly.entity_id
_entity_poly.type
_entity_poly.pdbx_seq_one_letter_code
_entity_poly.pdbx_strand_id
1 'polypeptide(L)'
;MALVPYEETAEKGLQRFHKPLATFSLANHTIQIRQDWKQLGVAAVVWDAAIILATYLEMGAVELRGCSAVELGAGTGLVGMVAALLEKQQPAKSTKTEGKKKSVFIQDCSE
;
A
#
# COMPACT_ATOMS: atom_id res chain seq x y z
N MET A 1 -15.27 -14.67 8.81
CA MET A 1 -14.15 -15.14 7.95
C MET A 1 -14.69 -16.26 7.08
N ALA A 2 -14.66 -16.08 5.76
CA ALA A 2 -14.89 -17.17 4.83
C ALA A 2 -13.53 -17.76 4.46
N LEU A 3 -13.38 -19.08 4.53
CA LEU A 3 -12.25 -19.79 3.97
C LEU A 3 -12.51 -19.87 2.47
N VAL A 4 -11.84 -19.03 1.67
CA VAL A 4 -11.85 -19.15 0.21
C VAL A 4 -10.75 -20.15 -0.16
N PRO A 5 -11.10 -21.35 -0.65
CA PRO A 5 -10.11 -22.30 -1.13
C PRO A 5 -9.57 -21.78 -2.47
N TYR A 6 -8.32 -21.32 -2.49
CA TYR A 6 -7.61 -21.06 -3.75
C TYR A 6 -7.15 -22.41 -4.32
N GLU A 7 -8.06 -23.13 -4.98
CA GLU A 7 -7.73 -24.36 -5.71
C GLU A 7 -6.84 -24.06 -6.94
N GLU A 8 -6.02 -25.04 -7.35
CA GLU A 8 -5.04 -24.94 -8.45
C GLU A 8 -5.66 -24.49 -9.80
N THR A 9 -6.98 -24.60 -9.98
CA THR A 9 -7.67 -24.11 -11.19
C THR A 9 -7.92 -22.59 -11.21
N ALA A 10 -7.80 -21.89 -10.07
CA ALA A 10 -7.85 -20.42 -9.99
C ALA A 10 -6.51 -19.74 -10.35
N GLU A 11 -5.49 -20.53 -10.70
CA GLU A 11 -4.10 -20.12 -10.82
C GLU A 11 -3.82 -19.05 -11.87
N LYS A 12 -4.62 -18.91 -12.94
CA LYS A 12 -4.32 -17.91 -13.98
C LYS A 12 -4.29 -16.48 -13.44
N GLY A 13 -5.10 -16.15 -12.43
CA GLY A 13 -5.07 -14.84 -11.77
C GLY A 13 -3.97 -14.71 -10.71
N LEU A 14 -3.53 -15.81 -10.11
CA LEU A 14 -2.55 -15.86 -9.03
C LEU A 14 -1.09 -15.99 -9.50
N GLN A 15 -0.82 -16.27 -10.79
CA GLN A 15 0.55 -16.44 -11.30
C GLN A 15 1.49 -15.27 -10.97
N ARG A 16 0.97 -14.05 -10.87
CA ARG A 16 1.75 -12.86 -10.49
C ARG A 16 2.29 -12.90 -9.05
N PHE A 17 1.64 -13.64 -8.16
CA PHE A 17 2.01 -13.80 -6.75
C PHE A 17 3.11 -14.85 -6.55
N HIS A 18 3.35 -15.70 -7.54
CA HIS A 18 4.47 -16.66 -7.54
C HIS A 18 5.81 -16.03 -7.90
N LYS A 19 5.83 -14.76 -8.32
CA LYS A 19 7.09 -14.02 -8.52
C LYS A 19 7.66 -13.61 -7.16
N PRO A 20 8.91 -13.97 -6.84
CA PRO A 20 9.52 -13.69 -5.54
C PRO A 20 9.77 -12.20 -5.27
N LEU A 21 9.64 -11.38 -6.32
CA LEU A 21 9.82 -9.94 -6.26
C LEU A 21 8.78 -9.24 -7.14
N ALA A 22 8.15 -8.21 -6.59
CA ALA A 22 7.35 -7.24 -7.33
C ALA A 22 8.05 -5.89 -7.30
N THR A 23 8.12 -5.21 -8.45
CA THR A 23 8.80 -3.92 -8.60
C THR A 23 7.77 -2.88 -9.04
N PHE A 24 7.73 -1.75 -8.34
CA PHE A 24 6.84 -0.63 -8.60
C PHE A 24 7.64 0.66 -8.73
N SER A 25 7.17 1.57 -9.58
CA SER A 25 7.70 2.94 -9.69
C SER A 25 6.62 3.89 -9.19
N LEU A 26 6.73 4.32 -7.94
CA LEU A 26 5.74 5.14 -7.23
C LEU A 26 6.45 6.20 -6.37
N ALA A 27 5.83 7.36 -6.23
CA ALA A 27 6.37 8.54 -5.56
C ALA A 27 7.78 8.90 -6.06
N ASN A 28 8.06 8.79 -7.37
CA ASN A 28 9.41 8.93 -7.95
C ASN A 28 10.49 7.99 -7.38
N HIS A 29 10.10 6.85 -6.78
CA HIS A 29 11.01 5.84 -6.25
C HIS A 29 10.71 4.48 -6.88
N THR A 30 11.77 3.67 -7.04
CA THR A 30 11.62 2.25 -7.37
C THR A 30 11.52 1.45 -6.08
N ILE A 31 10.34 0.90 -5.82
CA ILE A 31 10.05 0.09 -4.65
C ILE A 31 10.07 -1.38 -5.07
N GLN A 32 10.90 -2.18 -4.41
CA GLN A 32 10.99 -3.61 -4.64
C GLN A 32 10.49 -4.37 -3.41
N ILE A 33 9.44 -5.16 -3.60
CA ILE A 33 8.78 -5.93 -2.54
C ILE A 33 9.04 -7.41 -2.77
N ARG A 34 9.61 -8.06 -1.75
CA ARG A 34 9.75 -9.52 -1.73
C ARG A 34 8.40 -10.15 -1.43
N GLN A 35 8.04 -11.15 -2.22
CA GLN A 35 6.77 -11.86 -2.07
C GLN A 35 7.01 -13.35 -1.84
N ASP A 36 6.19 -13.96 -0.99
CA ASP A 36 6.21 -15.40 -0.75
C ASP A 36 4.80 -15.94 -0.47
N TRP A 37 4.01 -16.05 -1.54
CA TRP A 37 2.67 -16.63 -1.46
C TRP A 37 2.66 -18.05 -0.89
N LYS A 38 3.70 -18.85 -1.20
CA LYS A 38 3.73 -20.27 -0.86
C LYS A 38 3.97 -20.52 0.63
N GLN A 39 4.83 -19.72 1.27
CA GLN A 39 5.16 -19.90 2.69
C GLN A 39 4.39 -18.95 3.61
N LEU A 40 4.07 -17.74 3.14
CA LEU A 40 3.51 -16.67 3.99
C LEU A 40 2.10 -16.22 3.56
N GLY A 41 1.58 -16.74 2.45
CA GLY A 41 0.18 -16.58 2.03
C GLY A 41 -0.21 -15.14 1.66
N VAL A 42 -1.46 -14.81 1.97
CA VAL A 42 -2.15 -13.56 1.59
C VAL A 42 -1.40 -12.30 1.99
N ALA A 43 -0.74 -12.29 3.16
CA ALA A 43 -0.06 -11.10 3.67
C ALA A 43 1.27 -10.81 2.96
N ALA A 44 1.86 -11.79 2.27
CA ALA A 44 3.18 -11.67 1.67
C ALA A 44 3.14 -11.45 0.16
N VAL A 45 2.04 -10.91 -0.35
CA VAL A 45 1.90 -10.50 -1.75
C VAL A 45 1.27 -9.12 -1.83
N VAL A 46 1.57 -8.41 -2.91
CA VAL A 46 0.97 -7.10 -3.17
C VAL A 46 -0.37 -7.31 -3.86
N TRP A 47 -1.46 -6.90 -3.21
CA TRP A 47 -2.80 -6.92 -3.77
C TRP A 47 -3.05 -5.74 -4.71
N ASP A 48 -3.97 -5.89 -5.66
CA ASP A 48 -4.31 -4.81 -6.60
C ASP A 48 -4.84 -3.56 -5.90
N ALA A 49 -5.61 -3.75 -4.82
CA ALA A 49 -6.12 -2.65 -4.01
C ALA A 49 -4.98 -1.77 -3.45
N ALA A 50 -3.89 -2.38 -2.99
CA ALA A 50 -2.70 -1.66 -2.52
C ALA A 50 -2.05 -0.84 -3.65
N ILE A 51 -1.97 -1.38 -4.88
CA ILE A 51 -1.40 -0.66 -6.03
C ILE A 51 -2.27 0.54 -6.40
N ILE A 52 -3.59 0.34 -6.47
CA ILE A 52 -4.56 1.40 -6.80
C ILE A 52 -4.53 2.50 -5.74
N LEU A 53 -4.54 2.14 -4.45
CA LEU A 53 -4.51 3.09 -3.36
C LEU A 53 -3.18 3.87 -3.33
N ALA A 54 -2.04 3.20 -3.54
CA ALA A 54 -0.75 3.86 -3.62
C ALA A 54 -0.69 4.86 -4.79
N THR A 55 -1.24 4.50 -5.95
CA THR A 55 -1.34 5.38 -7.12
C THR A 55 -2.24 6.59 -6.81
N TYR A 56 -3.37 6.36 -6.13
CA TYR A 56 -4.26 7.45 -5.72
C TYR A 56 -3.59 8.43 -4.75
N LEU A 57 -2.77 7.94 -3.81
CA LEU A 57 -1.97 8.81 -2.93
C LEU A 57 -0.95 9.64 -3.73
N GLU A 58 -0.27 9.03 -4.70
CA GLU A 58 0.71 9.70 -5.56
C GLU A 58 0.10 10.85 -6.38
N MET A 59 -1.17 10.72 -6.79
CA MET A 59 -1.90 11.80 -7.47
C MET A 59 -2.11 13.06 -6.60
N GLY A 60 -1.74 13.03 -5.32
CA GLY A 60 -1.79 14.20 -4.43
C GLY A 60 -3.19 14.55 -3.93
N ALA A 61 -4.15 13.62 -4.07
CA ALA A 61 -5.53 13.81 -3.60
C ALA A 61 -5.63 13.83 -2.05
N VAL A 62 -4.63 13.28 -1.36
CA VAL A 62 -4.56 13.20 0.11
C VAL A 62 -3.35 13.98 0.62
N GLU A 63 -3.57 14.89 1.58
CA GLU A 63 -2.50 15.58 2.28
C GLU A 63 -1.93 14.69 3.39
N LEU A 64 -0.68 14.26 3.23
CA LEU A 64 0.02 13.37 4.16
C LEU A 64 1.04 14.13 5.01
N ARG A 65 1.55 15.28 4.55
CA ARG A 65 2.58 16.03 5.25
C ARG A 65 2.11 16.51 6.63
N GLY A 66 2.84 16.11 7.68
CA GLY A 66 2.52 16.48 9.06
C GLY A 66 1.25 15.80 9.62
N CYS A 67 0.74 14.78 8.92
CA CYS A 67 -0.35 13.94 9.39
C CYS A 67 0.20 12.72 10.14
N SER A 68 -0.49 12.29 11.19
CA SER A 68 -0.27 10.96 11.77
C SER A 68 -1.03 9.94 10.94
N ALA A 69 -0.32 9.07 10.23
CA ALA A 69 -0.92 8.00 9.43
C ALA A 69 -0.82 6.64 10.13
N VAL A 70 -1.84 5.79 9.95
CA VAL A 70 -1.80 4.37 10.33
C VAL A 70 -2.34 3.53 9.18
N GLU A 71 -1.63 2.46 8.82
CA GLU A 71 -2.04 1.49 7.82
C GLU A 71 -2.53 0.22 8.53
N LEU A 72 -3.79 -0.17 8.28
CA LEU A 72 -4.39 -1.36 8.85
C LEU A 72 -4.36 -2.50 7.83
N GLY A 73 -3.83 -3.65 8.22
CA GLY A 73 -3.73 -4.79 7.31
C GLY A 73 -2.68 -4.61 6.21
N ALA A 74 -1.58 -3.90 6.49
CA ALA A 74 -0.56 -3.48 5.52
C ALA A 74 -0.02 -4.59 4.59
N GLY A 75 -0.09 -5.86 4.99
CA GLY A 75 0.47 -6.98 4.24
C GLY A 75 1.96 -6.76 3.97
N THR A 76 2.30 -6.48 2.71
CA THR A 76 3.67 -6.16 2.27
C THR A 76 4.13 -4.73 2.60
N GLY A 77 3.20 -3.84 2.96
CA GLY A 77 3.46 -2.46 3.35
C GLY A 77 3.63 -1.47 2.19
N LEU A 78 3.22 -1.83 0.97
CA LEU A 78 3.39 -0.96 -0.20
C LEU A 78 2.78 0.43 0.01
N VAL A 79 1.54 0.50 0.52
CA VAL A 79 0.83 1.77 0.65
C VAL A 79 1.46 2.64 1.75
N GLY A 80 1.81 2.05 2.89
CA GLY A 80 2.54 2.74 3.95
C GLY A 80 3.90 3.27 3.50
N MET A 81 4.67 2.49 2.73
CA MET A 81 5.94 2.94 2.15
C MET A 81 5.73 4.14 1.23
N VAL A 82 4.75 4.08 0.33
CA VAL A 82 4.43 5.18 -0.60
C VAL A 82 3.95 6.42 0.17
N ALA A 83 3.11 6.25 1.19
CA ALA A 83 2.65 7.34 2.03
C ALA A 83 3.82 8.06 2.74
N ALA A 84 4.76 7.30 3.29
CA ALA A 84 5.95 7.85 3.95
C ALA A 84 6.90 8.58 2.99
N LEU A 85 7.00 8.11 1.74
CA LEU A 85 7.79 8.79 0.70
C LEU A 85 7.12 10.11 0.29
N LEU A 86 5.80 10.10 0.09
CA LEU A 86 5.04 11.29 -0.31
C LEU A 86 4.99 12.35 0.79
N GLU A 87 4.95 11.96 2.07
CA GLU A 87 5.01 12.91 3.20
C GLU A 87 6.21 13.86 3.09
N LYS A 88 7.36 13.34 2.68
CA LYS A 88 8.60 14.11 2.51
C LYS A 88 8.60 14.99 1.26
N GLN A 89 7.86 14.59 0.22
CA GLN A 89 7.84 15.27 -1.08
C GLN A 89 6.79 16.36 -1.19
N GLN A 90 5.65 16.21 -0.48
CA GLN A 90 4.58 17.19 -0.55
C GLN A 90 5.06 18.56 -0.06
N PRO A 91 4.75 19.66 -0.75
CA PRO A 91 5.19 21.00 -0.37
C PRO A 91 4.61 21.41 0.97
N ALA A 92 5.37 22.18 1.77
CA ALA A 92 4.90 22.67 3.06
C ALA A 92 3.79 23.68 2.80
N LYS A 93 2.53 23.28 2.98
CA LYS A 93 1.44 24.25 3.03
C LYS A 93 1.54 24.97 4.37
N SER A 94 1.68 26.30 4.32
CA SER A 94 1.64 27.21 5.47
C SER A 94 0.22 27.22 6.08
N THR A 95 -0.17 26.09 6.66
CA THR A 95 -1.44 25.96 7.35
C THR A 95 -1.25 26.55 8.75
N LYS A 96 -1.77 27.78 8.94
CA LYS A 96 -2.10 28.29 10.28
C LYS A 96 -3.22 27.41 10.85
N THR A 97 -2.89 26.19 11.26
CA THR A 97 -3.83 25.30 11.94
C THR A 97 -3.41 25.24 13.39
N GLU A 98 -4.02 26.12 14.16
CA GLU A 98 -4.03 26.12 15.61
C GLU A 98 -4.62 24.77 16.10
N GLY A 99 -3.80 23.97 16.78
CA GLY A 99 -4.24 22.95 17.74
C GLY A 99 -4.81 21.60 17.28
N LYS A 100 -5.16 21.34 16.00
CA LYS A 100 -5.70 20.03 15.58
C LYS A 100 -4.67 19.13 14.90
N LYS A 101 -4.24 18.06 15.58
CA LYS A 101 -3.50 16.94 14.97
C LYS A 101 -4.35 16.32 13.86
N LYS A 102 -3.84 16.26 12.63
CA LYS A 102 -4.49 15.57 11.51
C LYS A 102 -4.11 14.08 11.54
N SER A 103 -5.11 13.21 11.50
CA SER A 103 -4.92 11.75 11.43
C SER A 103 -5.44 11.22 10.11
N VAL A 104 -4.69 10.31 9.47
CA VAL A 104 -5.09 9.61 8.24
C VAL A 104 -5.12 8.11 8.51
N PHE A 105 -6.21 7.45 8.17
CA PHE A 105 -6.34 5.99 8.23
C PHE A 105 -6.22 5.43 6.82
N ILE A 106 -5.24 4.56 6.60
CA ILE A 106 -4.99 3.88 5.33
C ILE A 106 -5.44 2.43 5.52
N GLN A 107 -6.37 1.99 4.69
CA GLN A 107 -6.82 0.60 4.68
C GLN A 107 -7.12 0.22 3.24
N ASP A 108 -6.37 -0.73 2.69
CA ASP A 108 -6.77 -1.46 1.50
C ASP A 108 -7.53 -2.71 1.94
N CYS A 109 -8.76 -2.88 1.43
CA CYS A 109 -9.48 -4.14 1.64
C CYS A 109 -8.90 -5.17 0.67
N SER A 110 -8.10 -6.09 1.20
CA SER A 110 -7.89 -7.39 0.58
C SER A 110 -9.11 -8.25 0.90
N GLU A 111 -9.82 -8.74 -0.13
CA GLU A 111 -11.01 -9.62 0.02
C GLU A 111 -10.70 -10.93 0.76
#